data_AF-A0A9W6KFZ0-F1
#
_entry.id   AF-A0A9W6KFZ0-F1
#
_cell.length_a   1.000
_cell.length_b   1.000
_cell.length_c   1.000
_cell.angle_alpha   90.00
_cell.angle_beta   90.00
_cell.angle_gamma   90.00
#
_symmetry.space_group_name_H-M   'P 1'
#
loop_
_entity.id
_entity.type
_entity.pdbx_description
1 polymer ?
#
loop_
_entity_poly.entity_id
_entity_poly.type
_entity_poly.pdbx_seq_one_letter_code
_entity_poly.pdbx_strand_id
1 'polypeptide(L)'
;MFGFGRRKREAQQLADAREEALRWYERLGGQLMNLSGDQTAVKQALVDASERYNAAGGQLERATSLKQYDLARETALEGLAYIRAARTAMGIDPGPDLPPLAGARAGQITKEREVSVQGHSYRASPQPSNATPYYYPGGGVAGRGVPGGWYSEPWWKTALVAGAWGIGSVLVFDALFDNSFGDHGYDAAYNAGFDQGQDAGFDQGYDQGFDDGDGGDYDGDGGDYGDAGFGDGGDFGGDFGGDF
;
A
#
# COMPACT_ATOMS: atom_id res chain seq x y z
N MET A 1 22.03 -23.74 -29.80
CA MET A 1 21.67 -22.37 -30.24
C MET A 1 20.44 -21.78 -29.52
N PHE A 2 19.80 -22.48 -28.58
CA PHE A 2 18.51 -22.06 -27.97
C PHE A 2 18.59 -21.04 -26.81
N GLY A 3 19.76 -20.85 -26.17
CA GLY A 3 19.90 -19.98 -24.98
C GLY A 3 20.13 -18.48 -25.25
N PHE A 4 20.44 -18.08 -26.49
CA PHE A 4 20.69 -16.66 -26.82
C PHE A 4 19.38 -15.86 -26.98
N GLY A 5 18.34 -16.48 -27.55
CA GLY A 5 17.02 -15.84 -27.72
C GLY A 5 16.28 -15.60 -26.39
N ARG A 6 16.45 -16.49 -25.40
CA ARG A 6 15.81 -16.34 -24.08
C ARG A 6 16.39 -15.15 -23.31
N ARG A 7 17.72 -15.05 -23.21
CA ARG A 7 18.40 -13.93 -22.53
C ARG A 7 18.07 -12.58 -23.16
N LYS A 8 17.99 -12.50 -24.50
CA LYS A 8 17.58 -11.27 -25.19
C LYS A 8 16.15 -10.85 -24.84
N ARG A 9 15.21 -11.81 -24.72
CA ARG A 9 13.84 -11.52 -24.31
C ARG A 9 13.74 -11.06 -22.86
N GLU A 10 14.45 -11.72 -21.95
CA GLU A 10 14.48 -11.34 -20.53
C GLU A 10 15.06 -9.93 -20.34
N ALA A 11 16.13 -9.60 -21.06
CA ALA A 11 16.69 -8.24 -21.06
C ALA A 11 15.72 -7.19 -21.62
N GLN A 12 14.99 -7.53 -22.69
CA GLN A 12 13.98 -6.63 -23.25
C GLN A 12 12.82 -6.39 -22.26
N GLN A 13 12.29 -7.46 -21.65
CA GLN A 13 11.22 -7.36 -20.65
C GLN A 13 11.64 -6.50 -19.45
N LEU A 14 12.88 -6.66 -19.00
CA LEU A 14 13.42 -5.85 -17.91
C LEU A 14 13.51 -4.36 -18.30
N ALA A 15 13.97 -4.07 -19.52
CA ALA A 15 14.04 -2.70 -20.03
C ALA A 15 12.64 -2.08 -20.18
N ASP A 16 11.68 -2.81 -20.73
CA ASP A 16 10.31 -2.35 -20.91
C ASP A 16 9.64 -2.05 -19.56
N ALA A 17 9.83 -2.91 -18.56
CA ALA A 17 9.30 -2.70 -17.21
C ALA A 17 9.91 -1.48 -16.52
N ARG A 18 11.22 -1.26 -16.70
CA ARG A 18 11.90 -0.07 -16.20
C ARG A 18 11.31 1.20 -16.81
N GLU A 19 11.17 1.24 -18.14
CA GLU A 19 10.62 2.42 -18.85
C GLU A 19 9.17 2.69 -18.46
N GLU A 20 8.35 1.65 -18.29
CA GLU A 20 6.98 1.81 -17.83
C GLU A 20 6.94 2.38 -16.40
N ALA A 21 7.76 1.87 -15.48
CA ALA A 21 7.85 2.41 -14.13
C ALA A 21 8.33 3.87 -14.11
N LEU A 22 9.34 4.21 -14.91
CA LEU A 22 9.84 5.59 -15.07
C LEU A 22 8.75 6.52 -15.59
N ARG A 23 8.02 6.12 -16.64
CA ARG A 23 6.94 6.92 -17.22
C ARG A 23 5.88 7.31 -16.17
N TRP A 24 5.47 6.38 -15.32
CA TRP A 24 4.48 6.66 -14.26
C TRP A 24 5.07 7.53 -13.14
N TYR A 25 6.32 7.29 -12.76
CA TYR A 25 7.03 8.10 -11.78
C TYR A 25 7.22 9.55 -12.22
N GLU A 26 7.64 9.77 -13.47
CA GLU A 26 7.79 11.10 -14.05
C GLU A 26 6.44 11.83 -14.14
N ARG A 27 5.37 11.11 -14.55
CA ARG A 27 4.01 11.66 -14.55
C ARG A 27 3.54 12.05 -13.15
N LEU A 28 3.88 11.27 -12.12
CA LEU A 28 3.59 11.60 -10.72
C LEU A 28 4.32 12.88 -10.31
N GLY A 29 5.64 12.92 -10.49
CA GLY A 29 6.45 14.10 -10.16
C GLY A 29 5.97 15.35 -10.87
N GLY A 30 5.68 15.26 -12.17
CA GLY A 30 5.16 16.36 -12.97
C GLY A 30 3.82 16.91 -12.45
N GLN A 31 2.89 16.04 -12.04
CA GLN A 31 1.62 16.51 -11.47
C GLN A 31 1.77 17.06 -10.05
N LEU A 32 2.60 16.42 -9.22
CA LEU A 32 2.84 16.83 -7.85
C LEU A 32 3.42 18.25 -7.77
N MET A 33 4.37 18.59 -8.65
CA MET A 33 5.01 19.90 -8.69
C MET A 33 4.08 21.03 -9.18
N ASN A 34 2.99 20.68 -9.87
CA ASN A 34 2.06 21.64 -10.49
C ASN A 34 0.72 21.75 -9.75
N LEU A 35 0.54 21.03 -8.64
CA LEU A 35 -0.72 20.99 -7.92
C LEU A 35 -0.53 21.48 -6.48
N SER A 36 -1.32 22.46 -6.07
CA SER A 36 -1.37 22.97 -4.71
C SER A 36 -2.78 23.44 -4.35
N GLY A 37 -3.09 23.50 -3.07
CA GLY A 37 -4.38 24.00 -2.60
C GLY A 37 -4.46 24.08 -1.08
N ASP A 38 -5.42 24.85 -0.59
CA ASP A 38 -5.51 25.18 0.83
C ASP A 38 -6.40 24.28 1.66
N GLN A 39 -7.32 23.57 1.02
CA GLN A 39 -8.25 22.65 1.68
C GLN A 39 -7.48 21.52 2.35
N THR A 40 -7.89 21.11 3.55
CA THR A 40 -7.24 20.04 4.31
C THR A 40 -7.14 18.75 3.50
N ALA A 41 -8.22 18.36 2.82
CA ALA A 41 -8.26 17.17 1.97
C ALA A 41 -7.21 17.21 0.85
N VAL A 42 -7.02 18.38 0.24
CA VAL A 42 -6.02 18.59 -0.83
C VAL A 42 -4.60 18.48 -0.25
N LYS A 43 -4.33 19.17 0.86
CA LYS A 43 -3.02 19.12 1.53
C LYS A 43 -2.65 17.69 1.92
N GLN A 44 -3.56 16.96 2.55
CA GLN A 44 -3.34 15.57 2.95
C GLN A 44 -3.06 14.67 1.75
N ALA A 45 -3.89 14.74 0.70
CA ALA A 45 -3.68 13.95 -0.50
C ALA A 45 -2.35 14.27 -1.20
N LEU A 46 -1.91 15.54 -1.23
CA LEU A 46 -0.61 15.91 -1.79
C LEU A 46 0.58 15.44 -0.95
N VAL A 47 0.44 15.40 0.38
CA VAL A 47 1.43 14.81 1.28
C VAL A 47 1.56 13.31 1.00
N ASP A 48 0.43 12.59 0.97
CA ASP A 48 0.43 11.16 0.66
C ASP A 48 1.01 10.87 -0.74
N ALA A 49 0.70 11.71 -1.74
CA ALA A 49 1.30 11.62 -3.07
C ALA A 49 2.82 11.82 -3.05
N SER A 50 3.32 12.75 -2.23
CA SER A 50 4.75 13.03 -2.06
C SER A 50 5.48 11.86 -1.40
N GLU A 51 4.86 11.24 -0.39
CA GLU A 51 5.40 10.03 0.24
C GLU A 51 5.56 8.90 -0.79
N ARG A 52 4.54 8.68 -1.63
CA ARG A 52 4.59 7.69 -2.71
C ARG A 52 5.62 8.03 -3.78
N TYR A 53 5.77 9.31 -4.13
CA TYR A 53 6.80 9.76 -5.06
C TYR A 53 8.21 9.41 -4.54
N ASN A 54 8.53 9.78 -3.30
CA ASN A 54 9.83 9.49 -2.70
C ASN A 54 10.09 7.97 -2.62
N ALA A 55 9.07 7.19 -2.24
CA ALA A 55 9.17 5.74 -2.18
C ALA A 55 9.42 5.11 -3.57
N ALA A 56 8.66 5.53 -4.59
CA ALA A 56 8.81 5.04 -5.96
C ALA A 56 10.20 5.37 -6.54
N GLY A 57 10.70 6.59 -6.29
CA GLY A 57 12.05 7.00 -6.69
C GLY A 57 13.13 6.10 -6.07
N GLY A 58 13.07 5.90 -4.74
CA GLY A 58 14.02 5.03 -4.04
C GLY A 58 13.90 3.54 -4.40
N GLN A 59 12.73 3.08 -4.88
CA GLN A 59 12.56 1.73 -5.42
C GLN A 59 13.15 1.62 -6.83
N LEU A 60 12.90 2.60 -7.71
CA LEU A 60 13.45 2.66 -9.08
C LEU A 60 14.98 2.63 -9.08
N GLU A 61 15.62 3.37 -8.17
CA GLU A 61 17.08 3.43 -8.05
C GLU A 61 17.71 2.08 -7.69
N ARG A 62 17.03 1.27 -6.86
CA ARG A 62 17.53 -0.03 -6.37
C ARG A 62 17.01 -1.22 -7.17
N ALA A 63 16.02 -1.03 -8.03
CA ALA A 63 15.38 -2.09 -8.79
C ALA A 63 16.34 -2.70 -9.83
N THR A 64 16.44 -4.02 -9.81
CA THR A 64 17.28 -4.82 -10.72
C THR A 64 16.51 -6.00 -11.33
N SER A 65 15.23 -6.15 -11.03
CA SER A 65 14.37 -7.24 -11.49
C SER A 65 13.01 -6.71 -11.96
N LEU A 66 12.34 -7.50 -12.81
CA LEU A 66 10.99 -7.20 -13.31
C LEU A 66 10.02 -6.89 -12.16
N LYS A 67 9.97 -7.77 -11.15
CA LYS A 67 9.10 -7.59 -9.98
C LYS A 67 9.39 -6.30 -9.21
N GLN A 68 10.64 -5.88 -9.09
CA GLN A 68 10.99 -4.63 -8.42
C GLN A 68 10.57 -3.39 -9.22
N TYR A 69 10.68 -3.42 -10.55
CA TYR A 69 10.16 -2.35 -11.40
C TYR A 69 8.62 -2.30 -11.37
N ASP A 70 7.95 -3.44 -11.35
CA ASP A 70 6.50 -3.51 -11.19
C ASP A 70 6.04 -2.91 -9.85
N LEU A 71 6.75 -3.21 -8.75
CA LEU A 71 6.47 -2.59 -7.44
C LEU A 71 6.66 -1.07 -7.45
N ALA A 72 7.69 -0.58 -8.15
CA ALA A 72 7.93 0.85 -8.29
C ALA A 72 6.83 1.54 -9.12
N ARG A 73 6.40 0.89 -10.20
CA ARG A 73 5.24 1.30 -11.01
C ARG A 73 3.97 1.35 -10.16
N GLU A 74 3.67 0.33 -9.37
CA GLU A 74 2.50 0.31 -8.48
C GLU A 74 2.54 1.47 -7.47
N THR A 75 3.69 1.71 -6.84
CA THR A 75 3.87 2.81 -5.89
C THR A 75 3.64 4.18 -6.56
N ALA A 76 4.12 4.37 -7.80
CA ALA A 76 3.86 5.58 -8.57
C ALA A 76 2.37 5.75 -8.93
N LEU A 77 1.68 4.66 -9.27
CA LEU A 77 0.24 4.67 -9.54
C LEU A 77 -0.59 5.01 -8.29
N GLU A 78 -0.19 4.53 -7.11
CA GLU A 78 -0.81 4.94 -5.85
C GLU A 78 -0.65 6.44 -5.59
N GLY A 79 0.56 6.97 -5.81
CA GLY A 79 0.80 8.43 -5.75
C GLY A 79 -0.11 9.20 -6.71
N LEU A 80 -0.31 8.69 -7.92
CA LEU A 80 -1.23 9.28 -8.90
C LEU A 80 -2.69 9.18 -8.48
N ALA A 81 -3.09 8.13 -7.74
CA ALA A 81 -4.43 8.04 -7.17
C ALA A 81 -4.66 9.15 -6.12
N TYR A 82 -3.64 9.47 -5.31
CA TYR A 82 -3.69 10.61 -4.40
C TYR A 82 -3.74 11.96 -5.13
N ILE A 83 -2.98 12.13 -6.22
CA ILE A 83 -3.10 13.33 -7.07
C ILE A 83 -4.53 13.48 -7.61
N ARG A 84 -5.14 12.39 -8.10
CA ARG A 84 -6.55 12.41 -8.54
C ARG A 84 -7.48 12.83 -7.42
N ALA A 85 -7.30 12.28 -6.22
CA ALA A 85 -8.08 12.64 -5.04
C ALA A 85 -7.94 14.13 -4.68
N ALA A 86 -6.72 14.68 -4.73
CA ALA A 86 -6.48 16.11 -4.53
C ALA A 86 -7.24 16.97 -5.55
N ARG A 87 -7.21 16.59 -6.84
CA ARG A 87 -7.94 17.28 -7.91
C ARG A 87 -9.46 17.21 -7.72
N THR A 88 -9.98 16.04 -7.33
CA THR A 88 -11.39 15.87 -6.97
C THR A 88 -11.79 16.77 -5.80
N ALA A 89 -10.96 16.87 -4.75
CA ALA A 89 -11.21 17.76 -3.62
C ALA A 89 -11.15 19.25 -4.01
N MET A 90 -10.38 19.61 -5.03
CA MET A 90 -10.38 20.95 -5.63
C MET A 90 -11.60 21.22 -6.52
N GLY A 91 -12.45 20.21 -6.79
CA GLY A 91 -13.58 20.34 -7.71
C GLY A 91 -13.16 20.51 -9.17
N ILE A 92 -11.95 20.10 -9.53
CA ILE A 92 -11.46 20.12 -10.92
C ILE A 92 -11.40 18.70 -11.49
N ASP A 93 -11.26 18.59 -12.81
CA ASP A 93 -11.12 17.32 -13.51
C ASP A 93 -9.99 16.48 -12.87
N PRO A 94 -10.26 15.25 -12.37
CA PRO A 94 -9.23 14.36 -11.81
C PRO A 94 -8.18 13.92 -12.84
N GLY A 95 -8.44 14.12 -14.13
CA GLY A 95 -7.55 13.74 -15.23
C GLY A 95 -7.84 12.32 -15.73
N PRO A 96 -6.98 11.78 -16.62
CA PRO A 96 -7.26 10.51 -17.28
C PRO A 96 -7.10 9.34 -16.31
N ASP A 97 -7.92 8.31 -16.52
CA ASP A 97 -7.96 7.11 -15.69
C ASP A 97 -6.61 6.43 -15.57
N LEU A 98 -6.41 5.80 -14.42
CA LEU A 98 -5.21 5.04 -14.10
C LEU A 98 -5.49 3.57 -14.30
N PRO A 99 -4.45 2.78 -14.65
CA PRO A 99 -4.50 1.34 -14.47
C PRO A 99 -4.98 0.99 -13.04
N PRO A 100 -5.81 -0.05 -12.87
CA PRO A 100 -6.24 -0.47 -11.56
C PRO A 100 -5.01 -0.88 -10.73
N LEU A 101 -4.99 -0.49 -9.45
CA LEU A 101 -3.96 -0.93 -8.51
C LEU A 101 -4.15 -2.43 -8.23
N ALA A 102 -3.05 -3.17 -8.10
CA ALA A 102 -3.12 -4.61 -7.83
C ALA A 102 -3.92 -4.95 -6.56
N GLY A 103 -3.89 -4.05 -5.57
CA GLY A 103 -4.63 -4.15 -4.31
C GLY A 103 -6.09 -3.68 -4.36
N ALA A 104 -6.57 -3.00 -5.41
CA ALA A 104 -7.88 -2.34 -5.46
C ALA A 104 -9.10 -3.30 -5.53
N ARG A 105 -8.95 -4.53 -5.03
CA ARG A 105 -9.99 -5.57 -5.05
C ARG A 105 -11.05 -5.38 -3.96
N ALA A 106 -10.83 -4.47 -3.01
CA ALA A 106 -11.72 -4.22 -1.86
C ALA A 106 -12.93 -3.32 -2.16
N GLY A 107 -13.11 -2.87 -3.41
CA GLY A 107 -14.21 -2.00 -3.82
C GLY A 107 -14.00 -0.51 -3.45
N GLN A 108 -15.06 0.28 -3.58
CA GLN A 108 -15.08 1.70 -3.24
C GLN A 108 -16.29 2.06 -2.37
N ILE A 109 -16.13 3.10 -1.55
CA ILE A 109 -17.25 3.71 -0.82
C ILE A 109 -18.22 4.31 -1.84
N THR A 110 -19.48 3.88 -1.80
CA THR A 110 -20.53 4.38 -2.71
C THR A 110 -21.54 5.30 -2.00
N LYS A 111 -21.61 5.24 -0.67
CA LYS A 111 -22.54 6.00 0.18
C LYS A 111 -21.81 6.55 1.39
N GLU A 112 -22.26 7.70 1.88
CA GLU A 112 -21.81 8.25 3.15
C GLU A 112 -22.20 7.34 4.31
N ARG A 113 -21.30 7.21 5.29
CA ARG A 113 -21.46 6.41 6.50
C ARG A 113 -20.93 7.17 7.69
N GLU A 114 -21.60 7.02 8.82
CA GLU A 114 -21.18 7.56 10.11
C GLU A 114 -21.49 6.55 11.21
N VAL A 115 -20.52 6.29 12.08
CA VAL A 115 -20.64 5.34 13.19
C VAL A 115 -19.98 5.91 14.43
N SER A 116 -20.39 5.45 15.62
CA SER A 116 -19.74 5.79 16.88
C SER A 116 -19.06 4.55 17.46
N VAL A 117 -17.75 4.65 17.69
CA VAL A 117 -16.94 3.59 18.31
C VAL A 117 -16.31 4.17 19.56
N GLN A 118 -16.63 3.57 20.71
CA GLN A 118 -16.13 4.02 22.03
C GLN A 118 -16.40 5.51 22.31
N GLY A 119 -17.52 6.05 21.80
CA GLY A 119 -17.90 7.45 21.98
C GLY A 119 -17.27 8.42 20.97
N HIS A 120 -16.45 7.94 20.03
CA HIS A 120 -15.86 8.73 18.96
C HIS A 120 -16.57 8.50 17.62
N SER A 121 -16.85 9.57 16.87
CA SER A 121 -17.52 9.47 15.56
C SER A 121 -16.52 9.25 14.43
N TYR A 122 -16.78 8.23 13.61
CA TYR A 122 -16.01 7.89 12.41
C TYR A 122 -16.90 8.00 11.19
N ARG A 123 -16.36 8.56 10.10
CA ARG A 123 -17.10 8.76 8.85
C ARG A 123 -16.34 8.22 7.65
N ALA A 124 -17.10 7.75 6.66
CA ALA A 124 -16.62 7.40 5.33
C ALA A 124 -17.54 8.02 4.26
N SER A 125 -16.99 8.46 3.13
CA SER A 125 -17.73 9.10 2.05
C SER A 125 -17.14 8.80 0.66
N PRO A 126 -17.97 8.73 -0.41
CA PRO A 126 -17.48 8.72 -1.78
C PRO A 126 -16.83 10.05 -2.19
N GLN A 127 -17.12 11.14 -1.48
CA GLN A 127 -16.70 12.50 -1.82
C GLN A 127 -15.83 13.13 -0.71
N PRO A 128 -14.90 14.03 -1.07
CA PRO A 128 -14.13 14.77 -0.10
C PRO A 128 -15.02 15.76 0.65
N SER A 129 -14.77 15.90 1.94
CA SER A 129 -15.38 16.94 2.76
C SER A 129 -14.47 17.35 3.91
N ASN A 130 -14.81 18.43 4.60
CA ASN A 130 -14.12 18.80 5.85
C ASN A 130 -14.24 17.71 6.93
N ALA A 131 -15.29 16.88 6.88
CA ALA A 131 -15.50 15.79 7.82
C ALA A 131 -14.82 14.48 7.39
N THR A 132 -14.35 14.39 6.15
CA THR A 132 -13.67 13.21 5.57
C THR A 132 -12.44 13.64 4.76
N PRO A 133 -11.39 14.21 5.39
CA PRO A 133 -10.27 14.79 4.65
C PRO A 133 -9.21 13.76 4.23
N TYR A 134 -9.28 12.51 4.70
CA TYR A 134 -8.26 11.49 4.41
C TYR A 134 -8.71 10.58 3.29
N TYR A 135 -7.97 10.53 2.19
CA TYR A 135 -8.25 9.62 1.09
C TYR A 135 -7.49 8.30 1.26
N TYR A 136 -8.14 7.20 0.89
CA TYR A 136 -7.49 5.91 0.69
C TYR A 136 -7.84 5.38 -0.70
N PRO A 137 -6.85 4.95 -1.52
CA PRO A 137 -7.11 4.47 -2.87
C PRO A 137 -7.83 3.10 -2.94
N GLY A 138 -7.94 2.39 -1.80
CA GLY A 138 -8.47 1.03 -1.74
C GLY A 138 -7.36 0.00 -1.87
N GLY A 139 -7.46 -1.11 -1.15
CA GLY A 139 -6.31 -2.00 -0.99
C GLY A 139 -6.47 -3.09 0.07
N GLY A 140 -5.52 -4.03 0.09
CA GLY A 140 -5.33 -4.89 1.24
C GLY A 140 -4.49 -4.19 2.31
N VAL A 141 -4.94 -4.27 3.57
CA VAL A 141 -4.21 -3.79 4.76
C VAL A 141 -4.09 -4.97 5.71
N ALA A 142 -2.87 -5.47 5.90
CA ALA A 142 -2.57 -6.66 6.73
C ALA A 142 -3.59 -7.80 6.51
N GLY A 143 -3.79 -8.21 5.25
CA GLY A 143 -4.67 -9.31 4.84
C GLY A 143 -6.17 -8.95 4.71
N ARG A 144 -6.60 -7.76 5.12
CA ARG A 144 -8.01 -7.34 5.06
C ARG A 144 -8.23 -6.27 3.99
N GLY A 145 -9.25 -6.45 3.16
CA GLY A 145 -9.63 -5.47 2.14
C GLY A 145 -10.24 -4.22 2.76
N VAL A 146 -9.66 -3.05 2.48
CA VAL A 146 -10.19 -1.72 2.84
C VAL A 146 -10.68 -1.03 1.56
N PRO A 147 -11.96 -0.60 1.50
CA PRO A 147 -12.49 0.09 0.32
C PRO A 147 -11.78 1.40 0.01
N GLY A 148 -11.74 1.78 -1.27
CA GLY A 148 -11.27 3.12 -1.64
C GLY A 148 -12.30 4.20 -1.32
N GLY A 149 -11.89 5.33 -0.78
CA GLY A 149 -12.80 6.42 -0.45
C GLY A 149 -12.18 7.47 0.49
N TRP A 150 -13.04 8.35 0.99
CA TRP A 150 -12.68 9.42 1.91
C TRP A 150 -13.12 9.08 3.33
N TYR A 151 -12.29 9.39 4.32
CA TYR A 151 -12.48 9.01 5.72
C TYR A 151 -12.22 10.19 6.65
N SER A 152 -12.90 10.19 7.80
CA SER A 152 -12.68 11.18 8.85
C SER A 152 -11.31 11.08 9.49
N GLU A 153 -10.78 9.86 9.57
CA GLU A 153 -9.48 9.55 10.17
C GLU A 153 -8.76 8.44 9.40
N PRO A 154 -7.42 8.45 9.38
CA PRO A 154 -6.63 7.48 8.64
C PRO A 154 -6.37 6.20 9.46
N TRP A 155 -7.42 5.57 9.98
CA TRP A 155 -7.35 4.42 10.91
C TRP A 155 -6.64 3.18 10.35
N TRP A 156 -6.49 3.08 9.03
CA TRP A 156 -5.74 2.01 8.34
C TRP A 156 -4.22 2.24 8.36
N LYS A 157 -3.74 3.48 8.51
CA LYS A 157 -2.30 3.82 8.40
C LYS A 157 -1.48 3.07 9.45
N THR A 158 -1.98 2.92 10.68
CA THR A 158 -1.29 2.16 11.73
C THR A 158 -1.08 0.70 11.32
N ALA A 159 -2.10 0.05 10.74
CA ALA A 159 -1.99 -1.33 10.31
C ALA A 159 -1.06 -1.50 9.09
N LEU A 160 -1.01 -0.50 8.19
CA LEU A 160 -0.03 -0.48 7.10
C LEU A 160 1.41 -0.42 7.59
N VAL A 161 1.68 0.35 8.64
CA VAL A 161 3.04 0.53 9.18
C VAL A 161 3.43 -0.62 10.11
N ALA A 162 2.55 -1.00 11.03
CA ALA A 162 2.83 -2.02 12.05
C ALA A 162 2.68 -3.46 11.54
N GLY A 163 2.02 -3.66 10.39
CA GLY A 163 1.70 -4.99 9.87
C GLY A 163 0.62 -5.74 10.66
N ALA A 164 0.04 -5.10 11.68
CA ALA A 164 -0.99 -5.66 12.53
C ALA A 164 -2.11 -4.66 12.81
N TRP A 165 -3.34 -5.16 12.89
CA TRP A 165 -4.50 -4.34 13.21
C TRP A 165 -4.57 -4.07 14.71
N GLY A 166 -4.54 -2.80 15.09
CA GLY A 166 -4.89 -2.40 16.46
C GLY A 166 -6.38 -2.64 16.74
N ILE A 167 -6.72 -2.99 17.98
CA ILE A 167 -8.11 -3.26 18.40
C ILE A 167 -9.05 -2.11 18.00
N GLY A 168 -8.60 -0.85 18.11
CA GLY A 168 -9.36 0.32 17.67
C GLY A 168 -9.68 0.30 16.17
N SER A 169 -8.69 0.05 15.31
CA SER A 169 -8.87 -0.01 13.85
C SER A 169 -9.80 -1.15 13.43
N VAL A 170 -9.76 -2.29 14.14
CA VAL A 170 -10.70 -3.40 13.92
C VAL A 170 -12.13 -2.96 14.21
N LEU A 171 -12.37 -2.36 15.38
CA LEU A 171 -13.72 -1.92 15.76
C LEU A 171 -14.29 -0.84 14.83
N VAL A 172 -13.44 0.09 14.38
CA VAL A 172 -13.83 1.13 13.41
C VAL A 172 -14.19 0.51 12.06
N PHE A 173 -13.36 -0.41 11.58
CA PHE A 173 -13.66 -1.13 10.35
C PHE A 173 -14.99 -1.87 10.48
N ASP A 174 -15.14 -2.70 11.52
CA ASP A 174 -16.32 -3.54 11.70
C ASP A 174 -17.58 -2.67 11.78
N ALA A 175 -17.54 -1.57 12.53
CA ALA A 175 -18.67 -0.65 12.60
C ALA A 175 -19.01 0.00 11.24
N LEU A 176 -18.01 0.50 10.51
CA LEU A 176 -18.23 1.18 9.22
C LEU A 176 -18.73 0.24 8.12
N PHE A 177 -18.36 -1.04 8.18
CA PHE A 177 -18.54 -2.01 7.10
C PHE A 177 -19.37 -3.23 7.46
N ASP A 178 -19.99 -3.26 8.65
CA ASP A 178 -20.97 -4.27 9.01
C ASP A 178 -22.16 -4.31 8.02
N ASN A 179 -22.70 -5.51 7.79
CA ASN A 179 -23.74 -5.80 6.81
C ASN A 179 -25.05 -5.05 7.06
N SER A 180 -25.21 -4.46 8.26
CA SER A 180 -26.32 -3.60 8.63
C SER A 180 -26.48 -2.35 7.75
N PHE A 181 -25.46 -1.94 7.00
CA PHE A 181 -25.50 -0.79 6.09
C PHE A 181 -25.90 -1.12 4.63
N GLY A 182 -26.18 -2.38 4.29
CA GLY A 182 -26.86 -2.77 3.04
C GLY A 182 -26.11 -2.39 1.74
N ASP A 183 -24.79 -2.27 1.77
CA ASP A 183 -23.96 -2.02 0.59
C ASP A 183 -23.26 -3.32 0.14
N HIS A 184 -23.92 -4.04 -0.76
CA HIS A 184 -23.44 -5.31 -1.31
C HIS A 184 -22.15 -5.17 -2.15
N GLY A 185 -21.70 -3.94 -2.46
CA GLY A 185 -20.45 -3.69 -3.16
C GLY A 185 -19.20 -4.07 -2.35
N TYR A 186 -19.30 -3.99 -1.02
CA TYR A 186 -18.25 -4.43 -0.09
C TYR A 186 -18.26 -5.97 0.09
N ASP A 187 -19.44 -6.57 0.26
CA ASP A 187 -19.61 -8.03 0.47
C ASP A 187 -19.03 -8.87 -0.67
N ALA A 188 -19.23 -8.45 -1.93
CA ALA A 188 -18.73 -9.20 -3.09
C ALA A 188 -17.19 -9.19 -3.19
N ALA A 189 -16.55 -8.09 -2.77
CA ALA A 189 -15.10 -7.92 -2.72
C ALA A 189 -14.46 -8.61 -1.51
N TYR A 190 -15.11 -8.54 -0.34
CA TYR A 190 -14.66 -9.18 0.90
C TYR A 190 -14.60 -10.71 0.78
N ASN A 191 -15.68 -11.34 0.27
CA ASN A 191 -15.74 -12.79 0.10
C ASN A 191 -14.73 -13.28 -0.96
N ALA A 192 -14.62 -12.58 -2.10
CA ALA A 192 -13.66 -12.96 -3.14
C ALA A 192 -12.19 -12.84 -2.70
N GLY A 193 -11.86 -11.87 -1.85
CA GLY A 193 -10.51 -11.71 -1.29
C GLY A 193 -10.17 -12.72 -0.18
N PHE A 194 -11.15 -13.09 0.64
CA PHE A 194 -11.01 -14.13 1.67
C PHE A 194 -10.85 -15.51 1.02
N ASP A 195 -11.67 -15.83 0.02
CA ASP A 195 -11.61 -17.11 -0.70
C ASP A 195 -10.29 -17.25 -1.48
N GLN A 196 -9.82 -16.23 -2.20
CA GLN A 196 -8.52 -16.29 -2.89
C GLN A 196 -7.32 -16.30 -1.94
N GLY A 197 -7.39 -15.62 -0.79
CA GLY A 197 -6.34 -15.66 0.22
C GLY A 197 -6.24 -17.01 0.92
N GLN A 198 -7.38 -17.67 1.11
CA GLN A 198 -7.45 -19.03 1.61
C GLN A 198 -6.97 -20.04 0.56
N ASP A 199 -7.40 -19.94 -0.70
CA ASP A 199 -6.93 -20.82 -1.79
C ASP A 199 -5.43 -20.64 -2.06
N ALA A 200 -4.91 -19.41 -2.11
CA ALA A 200 -3.48 -19.18 -2.31
C ALA A 200 -2.61 -19.61 -1.11
N GLY A 201 -3.17 -19.60 0.11
CA GLY A 201 -2.52 -20.09 1.33
C GLY A 201 -2.63 -21.60 1.52
N PHE A 202 -3.71 -22.23 1.07
CA PHE A 202 -3.92 -23.67 1.10
C PHE A 202 -3.21 -24.39 -0.05
N ASP A 203 -3.23 -23.86 -1.28
CA ASP A 203 -2.52 -24.47 -2.42
C ASP A 203 -0.99 -24.41 -2.25
N GLN A 204 -0.45 -23.39 -1.56
CA GLN A 204 0.98 -23.36 -1.22
C GLN A 204 1.36 -24.25 -0.02
N GLY A 205 0.38 -24.59 0.83
CA GLY A 205 0.59 -25.40 2.04
C GLY A 205 0.41 -26.90 1.85
N TYR A 206 -0.37 -27.33 0.85
CA TYR A 206 -0.71 -28.75 0.66
C TYR A 206 0.06 -29.46 -0.46
N ASP A 207 0.71 -28.74 -1.38
CA ASP A 207 1.50 -29.35 -2.47
C ASP A 207 2.98 -29.57 -2.13
N GLN A 208 3.38 -29.41 -0.86
CA GLN A 208 4.77 -29.56 -0.41
C GLN A 208 4.97 -30.47 0.81
N GLY A 209 4.04 -31.39 1.05
CA GLY A 209 4.17 -32.40 2.09
C GLY A 209 3.56 -33.72 1.65
N PHE A 210 4.32 -34.80 1.86
CA PHE A 210 4.00 -36.20 1.54
C PHE A 210 4.43 -36.69 0.15
N ASP A 211 5.75 -36.79 -0.04
CA ASP A 211 6.30 -37.96 -0.72
C ASP A 211 7.29 -38.66 0.20
N ASP A 212 7.13 -39.98 0.27
CA ASP A 212 7.74 -40.95 1.16
C ASP A 212 9.18 -41.24 0.70
N GLY A 213 10.18 -41.25 1.59
CA GLY A 213 11.58 -41.45 1.19
C GLY A 213 12.63 -41.43 2.30
N ASP A 214 12.61 -42.47 3.13
CA ASP A 214 13.75 -43.20 3.73
C ASP A 214 15.16 -42.55 3.81
N GLY A 215 15.67 -42.42 5.05
CA GLY A 215 17.05 -42.79 5.39
C GLY A 215 18.13 -41.69 5.49
N GLY A 216 18.64 -41.45 6.70
CA GLY A 216 20.03 -41.02 6.89
C GLY A 216 20.31 -40.05 8.04
N ASP A 217 20.80 -40.61 9.17
CA ASP A 217 21.54 -39.93 10.23
C ASP A 217 22.61 -38.98 9.69
N TYR A 218 22.65 -37.74 10.21
CA TYR A 218 23.89 -36.99 10.41
C TYR A 218 23.76 -36.06 11.63
N ASP A 219 24.36 -36.52 12.74
CA ASP A 219 24.89 -35.68 13.82
C ASP A 219 25.91 -34.67 13.26
N GLY A 220 25.88 -33.42 13.74
CA GLY A 220 26.86 -32.40 13.33
C GLY A 220 26.61 -31.00 13.89
N ASP A 221 27.04 -30.81 15.13
CA ASP A 221 27.20 -29.61 15.94
C ASP A 221 27.64 -28.31 15.22
N GLY A 222 27.12 -27.15 15.66
CA GLY A 222 27.87 -25.89 15.68
C GLY A 222 27.19 -24.63 15.14
N GLY A 223 26.72 -23.75 16.04
CA GLY A 223 26.56 -22.30 15.73
C GLY A 223 25.40 -21.57 16.40
N ASP A 224 25.52 -21.29 17.69
CA ASP A 224 24.75 -20.27 18.43
C ASP A 224 25.23 -18.84 18.07
N TYR A 225 24.49 -17.83 18.53
CA TYR A 225 24.67 -16.37 18.50
C TYR A 225 24.03 -15.65 17.30
N GLY A 226 23.05 -14.75 17.46
CA GLY A 226 22.57 -14.15 18.70
C GLY A 226 21.35 -13.25 18.48
N ASP A 227 20.64 -13.16 19.59
CA ASP A 227 19.41 -12.48 19.94
C ASP A 227 19.43 -10.95 19.77
N ALA A 228 18.22 -10.41 19.88
CA ALA A 228 17.76 -9.04 19.79
C ALA A 228 18.61 -7.95 20.47
N GLY A 229 18.50 -6.74 19.92
CA GLY A 229 18.99 -5.52 20.56
C GLY A 229 18.28 -4.27 20.04
N PHE A 230 17.07 -4.01 20.54
CA PHE A 230 16.49 -2.68 20.57
C PHE A 230 17.35 -1.78 21.48
N GLY A 231 17.82 -0.64 20.97
CA GLY A 231 18.57 0.36 21.73
C GLY A 231 17.96 1.75 21.51
N ASP A 232 17.17 2.18 22.49
CA ASP A 232 16.71 3.56 22.69
C ASP A 232 17.80 4.33 23.45
N GLY A 233 18.00 5.61 23.09
CA GLY A 233 18.49 6.64 24.00
C GLY A 233 19.99 6.93 24.06
N GLY A 234 20.37 8.18 23.75
CA GLY A 234 21.52 8.83 24.40
C GLY A 234 22.46 9.62 23.49
N ASP A 235 22.42 10.95 23.65
CA ASP A 235 23.54 11.90 23.59
C ASP A 235 24.42 12.02 22.34
N PHE A 236 24.15 13.06 21.54
CA PHE A 236 25.20 13.79 20.84
C PHE A 236 25.07 15.29 21.10
N GLY A 237 25.59 15.71 22.25
CA GLY A 237 26.02 17.08 22.50
C GLY A 237 27.52 17.07 22.77
N GLY A 238 28.29 17.90 22.07
CA GLY A 238 29.69 18.16 22.45
C GLY A 238 30.62 18.51 21.30
N ASP A 239 30.80 19.83 21.13
CA ASP A 239 32.10 20.48 20.91
C ASP A 239 32.82 20.33 19.56
N PHE A 240 32.73 21.40 18.76
CA PHE A 240 33.85 21.86 17.92
C PHE A 240 33.96 23.38 18.04
N GLY A 241 34.62 23.85 19.10
CA GLY A 241 35.25 25.17 19.13
C GLY A 241 36.65 25.15 18.51
N GLY A 242 37.06 26.28 17.90
CA GLY A 242 38.48 26.62 17.72
C GLY A 242 38.89 27.32 16.43
N ASP A 243 38.88 28.66 16.49
CA ASP A 243 39.89 29.61 15.99
C ASP A 243 40.25 29.68 14.49
N PHE A 244 39.79 30.75 13.79
CA PHE A 244 40.52 32.00 13.46
C PHE A 244 39.65 32.89 12.55
#